data_AF-A0A357B550-F1
#
_entry.id   AF-A0A357B550-F1
#
_cell.length_a   1.000
_cell.length_b   1.000
_cell.length_c   1.000
_cell.angle_alpha   90.00
_cell.angle_beta   90.00
_cell.angle_gamma   90.00
#
_symmetry.space_group_name_H-M   'P 1'
#
loop_
_entity.id
_entity.type
_entity.pdbx_description
1 polymer ?
#
loop_
_entity_poly.entity_id
_entity_poly.type
_entity_poly.pdbx_seq_one_letter_code
_entity_poly.pdbx_strand_id
1 'polypeptide(L)'
;LTELDNPNSVQQMKQWLADNGLETDTLGKKAVAELLKTAPPELAEVLALRQQLAKSSVKKYQAMENAVCADGRARGMFQFYGANRTGRWAGRLIQMQNLPQNHLEDLAEARALVSCGDFDALKMLYEDVPDTLSQLIRTAFVPKKGAKFIVSDFSAIEARVIAWLAGEQWRQDVFAKGGDIYCASASQMFKVPVEKHGINGHLRQKGKIAELALGYGGSVGALKAMGALDMGLTEEELPPLVDAWRQANPKIVQFWWAVDRAVMDAVTRKTTTKTHGILFSARNGMLFITLPSGRNLAYVKPRIGENKFGGSCITYEGIGGTKKWERLDSYGPKFVENIVQATSRDILCYAMQTLRRCDIVMHIHDELVIEADTSVSLQAICEQMSRT
;
A
#
# COMPACT_ATOMS: atom_id res chain seq x y z
N LEU A 1 16.04 -21.77 -26.58
CA LEU A 1 14.60 -21.82 -26.89
C LEU A 1 14.21 -20.74 -27.88
N THR A 2 14.32 -19.45 -27.55
CA THR A 2 13.81 -18.39 -28.44
C THR A 2 14.87 -17.65 -29.25
N GLU A 3 16.16 -17.73 -28.88
CA GLU A 3 17.28 -16.99 -29.50
C GLU A 3 17.09 -15.46 -29.56
N LEU A 4 16.15 -14.91 -28.80
CA LEU A 4 15.90 -13.48 -28.74
C LEU A 4 16.99 -12.77 -27.94
N ASP A 5 17.47 -11.63 -28.46
CA ASP A 5 18.41 -10.74 -27.77
C ASP A 5 17.89 -10.31 -26.39
N ASN A 6 16.59 -10.06 -26.28
CA ASN A 6 15.93 -9.72 -25.02
C ASN A 6 14.59 -10.47 -24.87
N PRO A 7 14.58 -11.64 -24.21
CA PRO A 7 13.34 -12.41 -24.01
C PRO A 7 12.30 -11.69 -23.12
N ASN A 8 12.68 -10.61 -22.42
CA ASN A 8 11.74 -9.77 -21.67
C ASN A 8 11.08 -8.67 -22.52
N SER A 9 11.57 -8.41 -23.74
CA SER A 9 10.96 -7.42 -24.64
C SER A 9 9.60 -7.91 -25.10
N VAL A 10 8.55 -7.15 -24.77
CA VAL A 10 7.16 -7.47 -25.18
C VAL A 10 7.07 -7.51 -26.71
N GLN A 11 7.72 -6.58 -27.40
CA GLN A 11 7.67 -6.50 -28.86
C GLN A 11 8.36 -7.69 -29.52
N GLN A 12 9.59 -8.03 -29.09
CA GLN A 12 10.33 -9.16 -29.64
C GLN A 12 9.60 -10.48 -29.38
N MET A 13 9.09 -10.68 -28.17
CA MET A 13 8.34 -11.89 -27.84
C MET A 13 7.03 -11.99 -28.62
N LYS A 14 6.28 -10.89 -28.78
CA LYS A 14 5.05 -10.90 -29.58
C LYS A 14 5.34 -11.30 -31.03
N GLN A 15 6.40 -10.76 -31.62
CA GLN A 15 6.81 -11.10 -32.97
C GLN A 15 7.17 -12.58 -33.07
N TRP A 16 8.01 -13.08 -32.16
CA TRP A 16 8.41 -14.48 -32.13
C TRP A 16 7.21 -15.43 -31.96
N LEU A 17 6.27 -15.11 -31.06
CA LEU A 17 5.06 -15.92 -30.89
C LEU A 17 4.20 -15.92 -32.16
N ALA A 18 4.04 -14.77 -32.82
CA ALA A 18 3.31 -14.68 -34.09
C ALA A 18 3.98 -15.50 -35.20
N ASP A 19 5.31 -15.42 -35.31
CA ASP A 19 6.11 -16.20 -36.28
C ASP A 19 5.99 -17.72 -36.03
N ASN A 20 5.66 -18.12 -34.80
CA ASN A 20 5.42 -19.52 -34.41
C ASN A 20 3.91 -19.87 -34.29
N GLY A 21 3.02 -19.03 -34.81
CA GLY A 21 1.59 -19.33 -34.94
C GLY A 21 0.70 -18.99 -33.74
N LEU A 22 1.18 -18.16 -32.79
CA LEU A 22 0.40 -17.67 -31.65
C LEU A 22 0.36 -16.14 -31.63
N GLU A 23 -0.72 -15.57 -32.16
CA GLU A 23 -0.94 -14.12 -32.09
C GLU A 23 -1.49 -13.69 -30.74
N THR A 24 -1.04 -12.52 -30.27
CA THR A 24 -1.57 -11.90 -29.05
C THR A 24 -1.35 -10.40 -29.06
N ASP A 25 -2.26 -9.64 -28.47
CA ASP A 25 -2.12 -8.19 -28.33
C ASP A 25 -1.26 -7.80 -27.12
N THR A 26 -1.25 -8.64 -26.08
CA THR A 26 -0.64 -8.32 -24.80
C THR A 26 -0.07 -9.55 -24.12
N LEU A 27 1.09 -9.36 -23.48
CA LEU A 27 1.76 -10.40 -22.68
C LEU A 27 1.65 -10.10 -21.17
N GLY A 28 0.55 -9.46 -20.76
CA GLY A 28 0.20 -9.25 -19.36
C GLY A 28 -0.22 -10.55 -18.67
N LYS A 29 -0.12 -10.59 -17.33
CA LYS A 29 -0.34 -11.81 -16.52
C LYS A 29 -1.63 -12.56 -16.87
N LYS A 30 -2.76 -11.85 -16.98
CA LYS A 30 -4.06 -12.46 -17.33
C LYS A 30 -4.09 -13.03 -18.75
N ALA A 31 -3.55 -12.30 -19.72
CA ALA A 31 -3.52 -12.74 -21.11
C ALA A 31 -2.62 -13.97 -21.30
N VAL A 32 -1.45 -13.99 -20.66
CA VAL A 32 -0.55 -15.16 -20.69
C VAL A 32 -1.21 -16.39 -20.06
N ALA A 33 -1.95 -16.22 -18.96
CA ALA A 33 -2.67 -17.33 -18.32
C ALA A 33 -3.76 -17.93 -19.23
N GLU A 34 -4.45 -17.11 -20.03
CA GLU A 34 -5.40 -17.61 -21.02
C GLU A 34 -4.71 -18.28 -22.21
N LEU A 35 -3.61 -17.69 -22.72
CA LEU A 35 -2.82 -18.27 -23.80
C LEU A 35 -2.25 -19.65 -23.43
N LEU A 36 -1.82 -19.84 -22.18
CA LEU A 36 -1.30 -21.13 -21.70
C LEU A 36 -2.33 -22.26 -21.74
N LYS A 37 -3.64 -21.97 -21.82
CA LYS A 37 -4.69 -23.00 -21.96
C LYS A 37 -4.77 -23.58 -23.36
N THR A 38 -4.38 -22.82 -24.38
CA THR A 38 -4.55 -23.16 -25.80
C THR A 38 -3.23 -23.24 -26.58
N ALA A 39 -2.12 -22.81 -25.98
CA ALA A 39 -0.82 -22.80 -26.63
C ALA A 39 -0.25 -24.23 -26.84
N PRO A 40 0.40 -24.49 -27.99
CA PRO A 40 1.19 -25.70 -28.21
C PRO A 40 2.29 -25.87 -27.13
N PRO A 41 2.71 -27.11 -26.80
CA PRO A 41 3.64 -27.39 -25.70
C PRO A 41 4.92 -26.54 -25.69
N GLU A 42 5.57 -26.38 -26.85
CA GLU A 42 6.82 -25.60 -26.98
C GLU A 42 6.59 -24.10 -26.72
N LEU A 43 5.47 -23.54 -27.18
CA LEU A 43 5.12 -22.14 -26.93
C LEU A 43 4.65 -21.93 -25.50
N ALA A 44 3.95 -22.92 -24.93
CA ALA A 44 3.55 -22.90 -23.53
C ALA A 44 4.77 -22.87 -22.60
N GLU A 45 5.83 -23.63 -22.91
CA GLU A 45 7.09 -23.61 -22.16
C GLU A 45 7.77 -22.23 -22.24
N VAL A 46 7.86 -21.63 -23.44
CA VAL A 46 8.42 -20.28 -23.61
C VAL A 46 7.59 -19.22 -22.87
N LEU A 47 6.26 -19.29 -22.94
CA LEU A 47 5.36 -18.39 -22.23
C LEU A 47 5.51 -18.52 -20.70
N ALA A 48 5.64 -19.75 -20.20
CA ALA A 48 5.87 -20.03 -18.79
C ALA A 48 7.21 -19.48 -18.32
N LEU A 49 8.31 -19.77 -19.03
CA LEU A 49 9.64 -19.26 -18.71
C LEU A 49 9.70 -17.74 -18.76
N ARG A 50 9.07 -17.11 -19.76
CA ARG A 50 8.97 -15.65 -19.81
C ARG A 50 8.19 -15.10 -18.62
N GLN A 51 7.07 -15.73 -18.24
CA GLN A 51 6.29 -15.29 -17.08
C GLN A 51 7.14 -15.34 -15.80
N GLN A 52 7.99 -16.36 -15.66
CA GLN A 52 8.95 -16.48 -14.57
C GLN A 52 10.03 -15.39 -14.61
N LEU A 53 10.65 -15.13 -15.78
CA LEU A 53 11.64 -14.06 -15.96
C LEU A 53 11.06 -12.66 -15.73
N ALA A 54 9.79 -12.47 -16.05
CA ALA A 54 9.08 -11.21 -15.85
C ALA A 54 8.66 -10.98 -14.39
N LYS A 55 8.81 -11.96 -13.49
CA LYS A 55 8.53 -11.77 -12.06
C LYS A 55 9.42 -10.66 -11.49
N SER A 56 8.83 -9.82 -10.64
CA SER A 56 9.51 -8.69 -10.03
C SER A 56 10.68 -9.12 -9.13
N SER A 57 10.66 -10.32 -8.57
CA SER A 57 11.67 -10.86 -7.66
C SER A 57 13.08 -10.86 -8.26
N VAL A 58 13.25 -11.26 -9.53
CA VAL A 58 14.55 -11.25 -10.21
C VAL A 58 15.13 -9.84 -10.27
N LYS A 59 14.32 -8.85 -10.69
CA LYS A 59 14.75 -7.44 -10.74
C LYS A 59 15.10 -6.89 -9.36
N LYS A 60 14.48 -7.39 -8.30
CA LYS A 60 14.76 -6.96 -6.93
C LYS A 60 16.11 -7.50 -6.44
N TYR A 61 16.46 -8.75 -6.72
CA TYR A 61 17.79 -9.28 -6.43
C TYR A 61 18.89 -8.54 -7.20
N GLN A 62 18.68 -8.28 -8.50
CA GLN A 62 19.63 -7.44 -9.26
C GLN A 62 19.75 -6.03 -8.68
N ALA A 63 18.64 -5.44 -8.23
CA ALA A 63 18.66 -4.14 -7.58
C ALA A 63 19.41 -4.17 -6.24
N MET A 64 19.40 -5.29 -5.52
CA MET A 64 20.20 -5.47 -4.29
C MET A 64 21.68 -5.50 -4.61
N GLU A 65 22.09 -6.31 -5.59
CA GLU A 65 23.48 -6.41 -6.04
C GLU A 65 24.00 -5.05 -6.52
N ASN A 66 23.22 -4.32 -7.32
CA ASN A 66 23.61 -3.01 -7.83
C ASN A 66 23.66 -1.91 -6.74
N ALA A 67 22.92 -2.08 -5.64
CA ALA A 67 22.81 -1.08 -4.58
C ALA A 67 23.76 -1.31 -3.39
N VAL A 68 24.36 -2.50 -3.29
CA VAL A 68 25.26 -2.84 -2.18
C VAL A 68 26.54 -2.00 -2.28
N CYS A 69 26.93 -1.37 -1.19
CA CYS A 69 28.19 -0.64 -1.08
C CYS A 69 29.34 -1.60 -0.69
N ALA A 70 30.58 -1.13 -0.75
CA ALA A 70 31.78 -1.90 -0.42
C ALA A 70 31.78 -2.50 1.01
N ASP A 71 30.98 -1.96 1.93
CA ASP A 71 30.84 -2.46 3.30
C ASP A 71 29.70 -3.49 3.46
N GLY A 72 29.12 -3.96 2.36
CA GLY A 72 28.03 -4.92 2.37
C GLY A 72 26.66 -4.32 2.74
N ARG A 73 26.53 -2.99 2.82
CA ARG A 73 25.27 -2.32 3.16
C ARG A 73 24.69 -1.56 1.97
N ALA A 74 23.37 -1.56 1.84
CA ALA A 74 22.65 -0.78 0.84
C ALA A 74 22.27 0.61 1.40
N ARG A 75 22.50 1.68 0.63
CA ARG A 75 22.21 3.07 1.03
C ARG A 75 21.40 3.81 -0.03
N GLY A 76 20.70 4.86 0.38
CA GLY A 76 19.86 5.66 -0.54
C GLY A 76 18.52 5.00 -0.89
N MET A 77 18.00 4.15 -0.01
CA MET A 77 16.77 3.38 -0.27
C MET A 77 15.48 4.21 -0.24
N PHE A 78 15.52 5.44 0.27
CA PHE A 78 14.35 6.29 0.44
C PHE A 78 14.59 7.69 -0.12
N GLN A 79 13.59 8.20 -0.83
CA GLN A 79 13.50 9.61 -1.16
C GLN A 79 12.56 10.30 -0.18
N PHE A 80 13.09 11.29 0.55
CA PHE A 80 12.28 12.19 1.38
C PHE A 80 11.23 12.90 0.53
N TYR A 81 10.00 12.97 1.04
CA TYR A 81 8.88 13.63 0.36
C TYR A 81 8.57 13.10 -1.06
N GLY A 82 8.88 11.82 -1.33
CA GLY A 82 8.65 11.21 -2.64
C GLY A 82 7.18 11.13 -3.05
N ALA A 83 6.25 11.14 -2.08
CA ALA A 83 4.82 11.33 -2.32
C ALA A 83 4.44 12.81 -2.12
N ASN A 84 4.39 13.57 -3.22
CA ASN A 84 4.23 15.03 -3.21
C ASN A 84 3.03 15.57 -2.41
N ARG A 85 1.96 14.77 -2.25
CA ARG A 85 0.75 15.20 -1.54
C ARG A 85 0.78 14.93 -0.05
N THR A 86 1.26 13.77 0.36
CA THR A 86 1.20 13.34 1.77
C THR A 86 2.51 13.56 2.52
N GLY A 87 3.61 13.72 1.80
CA GLY A 87 4.96 13.81 2.36
C GLY A 87 5.54 12.47 2.80
N ARG A 88 4.90 11.35 2.42
CA ARG A 88 5.47 10.00 2.61
C ARG A 88 6.75 9.86 1.81
N TRP A 89 7.69 9.09 2.35
CA TRP A 89 8.88 8.67 1.61
C TRP A 89 8.50 7.70 0.51
N ALA A 90 9.22 7.77 -0.60
CA ALA A 90 9.10 6.79 -1.67
C ALA A 90 10.33 5.89 -1.70
N GLY A 91 10.11 4.58 -1.82
CA GLY A 91 11.19 3.61 -2.03
C GLY A 91 11.99 3.88 -3.31
N ARG A 92 13.30 3.77 -3.22
CA ARG A 92 14.28 3.87 -4.30
C ARG A 92 15.15 2.61 -4.34
N LEU A 93 15.83 2.40 -5.46
CA LEU A 93 16.70 1.25 -5.69
C LEU A 93 15.94 -0.08 -5.47
N ILE A 94 16.14 -0.76 -4.34
CA ILE A 94 15.45 -2.01 -4.01
C ILE A 94 13.94 -1.79 -3.79
N GLN A 95 13.52 -0.58 -3.38
CA GLN A 95 12.15 -0.22 -3.00
C GLN A 95 11.57 -1.18 -1.95
N MET A 96 12.10 -1.11 -0.73
CA MET A 96 11.79 -2.03 0.37
C MET A 96 10.30 -2.06 0.77
N GLN A 97 9.57 -0.97 0.52
CA GLN A 97 8.12 -0.86 0.75
C GLN A 97 7.28 -1.84 -0.10
N ASN A 98 7.83 -2.33 -1.22
CA ASN A 98 7.11 -3.17 -2.19
C ASN A 98 7.66 -4.60 -2.24
N LEU A 99 8.30 -5.07 -1.16
CA LEU A 99 8.78 -6.45 -1.11
C LEU A 99 7.62 -7.42 -0.79
N PRO A 100 7.50 -8.54 -1.52
CA PRO A 100 6.51 -9.58 -1.24
C PRO A 100 6.65 -10.13 0.19
N GLN A 101 5.54 -10.55 0.78
CA GLN A 101 5.53 -11.27 2.05
C GLN A 101 5.90 -12.75 1.83
N ASN A 102 6.35 -13.42 2.89
CA ASN A 102 6.60 -14.86 2.88
C ASN A 102 5.43 -15.60 3.51
N HIS A 103 5.14 -16.79 2.99
CA HIS A 103 4.09 -17.70 3.45
C HIS A 103 4.57 -19.15 3.50
N LEU A 104 5.88 -19.40 3.30
CA LEU A 104 6.50 -20.72 3.42
C LEU A 104 6.59 -21.14 4.89
N GLU A 105 6.17 -22.37 5.19
CA GLU A 105 6.26 -22.94 6.54
C GLU A 105 7.72 -23.31 6.90
N ASP A 106 8.51 -23.70 5.91
CA ASP A 106 9.89 -24.19 5.95
C ASP A 106 10.88 -23.16 5.40
N LEU A 107 10.71 -21.90 5.82
CA LEU A 107 11.47 -20.76 5.29
C LEU A 107 13.00 -20.91 5.46
N ALA A 108 13.45 -21.55 6.54
CA ALA A 108 14.88 -21.71 6.83
C ALA A 108 15.54 -22.72 5.89
N GLU A 109 14.85 -23.82 5.61
CA GLU A 109 15.25 -24.88 4.70
C GLU A 109 15.27 -24.37 3.27
N ALA A 110 14.21 -23.70 2.82
CA ALA A 110 14.13 -23.04 1.52
C ALA A 110 15.31 -22.09 1.29
N ARG A 111 15.61 -21.26 2.32
CA ARG A 111 16.73 -20.32 2.28
C ARG A 111 18.08 -21.04 2.22
N ALA A 112 18.25 -22.14 2.94
CA ALA A 112 19.49 -22.92 2.95
C ALA A 112 19.77 -23.52 1.57
N LEU A 113 18.75 -24.10 0.92
CA LEU A 113 18.85 -24.66 -0.44
C LEU A 113 19.26 -23.59 -1.47
N VAL A 114 18.65 -22.41 -1.40
CA VAL A 114 19.04 -21.28 -2.25
C VAL A 114 20.47 -20.84 -1.96
N SER A 115 20.86 -20.80 -0.67
CA SER A 115 22.20 -20.36 -0.26
C SER A 115 23.32 -21.31 -0.69
N CYS A 116 23.06 -22.63 -0.76
CA CYS A 116 24.04 -23.60 -1.25
C CYS A 116 23.99 -23.79 -2.78
N GLY A 117 23.03 -23.16 -3.47
CA GLY A 117 22.88 -23.25 -4.92
C GLY A 117 22.29 -24.57 -5.41
N ASP A 118 21.62 -25.33 -4.53
CA ASP A 118 21.01 -26.62 -4.88
C ASP A 118 19.66 -26.42 -5.58
N PHE A 119 19.76 -26.11 -6.87
CA PHE A 119 18.60 -25.81 -7.71
C PHE A 119 17.74 -27.04 -8.00
N ASP A 120 18.33 -28.23 -8.06
CA ASP A 120 17.61 -29.46 -8.33
C ASP A 120 16.76 -29.85 -7.12
N ALA A 121 17.31 -29.77 -5.90
CA ALA A 121 16.52 -29.97 -4.68
C ALA A 121 15.43 -28.91 -4.55
N LEU A 122 15.71 -27.64 -4.88
CA LEU A 122 14.72 -26.57 -4.84
C LEU A 122 13.55 -26.83 -5.81
N LYS A 123 13.82 -27.32 -7.02
CA LYS A 123 12.80 -27.72 -7.99
C LYS A 123 11.99 -28.94 -7.55
N MET A 124 12.62 -29.88 -6.84
CA MET A 124 11.96 -31.08 -6.36
C MET A 124 11.04 -30.79 -5.18
N LEU A 125 11.44 -29.86 -4.30
CA LEU A 125 10.71 -29.55 -3.06
C LEU A 125 9.68 -28.44 -3.21
N TYR A 126 9.88 -27.51 -4.15
CA TYR A 126 8.96 -26.39 -4.37
C TYR A 126 8.43 -26.35 -5.80
N GLU A 127 7.10 -26.28 -5.92
CA GLU A 127 6.40 -26.28 -7.22
C GLU A 127 6.75 -25.08 -8.11
N ASP A 128 6.99 -23.90 -7.52
CA ASP A 128 7.31 -22.67 -8.25
C ASP A 128 8.56 -22.00 -7.65
N VAL A 129 9.74 -22.40 -8.13
CA VAL A 129 11.02 -21.84 -7.71
C VAL A 129 11.06 -20.30 -7.77
N PRO A 130 10.61 -19.63 -8.85
CA PRO A 130 10.53 -18.17 -8.89
C PRO A 130 9.63 -17.54 -7.81
N ASP A 131 8.54 -18.21 -7.42
CA ASP A 131 7.72 -17.79 -6.29
C ASP A 131 8.43 -18.01 -4.95
N THR A 132 9.07 -19.16 -4.75
CA THR A 132 9.91 -19.43 -3.58
C THR A 132 10.98 -18.34 -3.40
N LEU A 133 11.70 -18.00 -4.47
CA LEU A 133 12.68 -16.90 -4.47
C LEU A 133 12.04 -15.54 -4.18
N SER A 134 10.82 -15.31 -4.66
CA SER A 134 10.06 -14.09 -4.35
C SER A 134 9.74 -14.01 -2.85
N GLN A 135 9.26 -15.09 -2.25
CA GLN A 135 8.94 -15.16 -0.82
C GLN A 135 10.19 -15.03 0.06
N LEU A 136 11.34 -15.54 -0.39
CA LEU A 136 12.61 -15.46 0.33
C LEU A 136 13.26 -14.07 0.34
N ILE A 137 12.79 -13.12 -0.46
CA ILE A 137 13.54 -11.89 -0.72
C ILE A 137 13.78 -11.00 0.50
N ARG A 138 12.87 -11.02 1.47
CA ARG A 138 13.05 -10.27 2.73
C ARG A 138 14.16 -10.87 3.60
N THR A 139 14.46 -12.16 3.43
CA THR A 139 15.51 -12.87 4.19
C THR A 139 16.93 -12.51 3.74
N ALA A 140 17.06 -11.81 2.60
CA ALA A 140 18.33 -11.26 2.14
C ALA A 140 18.83 -10.09 3.01
N PHE A 141 17.94 -9.45 3.77
CA PHE A 141 18.32 -8.41 4.71
C PHE A 141 18.68 -9.05 6.06
N VAL A 142 19.93 -8.89 6.46
CA VAL A 142 20.45 -9.40 7.74
C VAL A 142 21.04 -8.27 8.57
N PRO A 143 20.91 -8.32 9.90
CA PRO A 143 21.56 -7.34 10.78
C PRO A 143 23.07 -7.52 10.77
N LYS A 144 23.80 -6.49 11.20
CA LYS A 144 25.24 -6.60 11.50
C LYS A 144 25.51 -7.74 12.47
N LYS A 145 26.71 -8.32 12.38
CA LYS A 145 27.14 -9.42 13.26
C LYS A 145 26.96 -9.03 14.74
N GLY A 146 26.32 -9.91 15.52
CA GLY A 146 26.04 -9.69 16.95
C GLY A 146 24.85 -8.78 17.24
N ALA A 147 24.11 -8.32 16.23
CA ALA A 147 22.90 -7.53 16.38
C ALA A 147 21.66 -8.30 15.91
N LYS A 148 20.48 -7.72 16.17
CA LYS A 148 19.20 -8.18 15.65
C LYS A 148 18.44 -7.02 15.02
N PHE A 149 17.50 -7.34 14.13
CA PHE A 149 16.47 -6.38 13.73
C PHE A 149 15.31 -6.42 14.73
N ILE A 150 14.88 -5.23 15.15
CA ILE A 150 13.64 -5.01 15.88
C ILE A 150 12.70 -4.32 14.92
N VAL A 151 11.59 -4.98 14.61
CA VAL A 151 10.56 -4.49 13.70
C VAL A 151 9.35 -4.10 14.53
N SER A 152 8.94 -2.83 14.45
CA SER A 152 7.81 -2.29 15.20
C SER A 152 6.87 -1.51 14.26
N ASP A 153 5.59 -1.84 14.28
CA ASP A 153 4.58 -1.33 13.36
C ASP A 153 3.41 -0.66 14.08
N PHE A 154 2.86 0.42 13.51
CA PHE A 154 1.64 1.03 14.03
C PHE A 154 0.40 0.29 13.52
N SER A 155 -0.15 -0.59 14.35
CA SER A 155 -1.33 -1.38 13.98
C SER A 155 -2.53 -0.51 13.56
N ALA A 156 -2.86 -0.58 12.26
CA ALA A 156 -3.98 0.10 11.63
C ALA A 156 -3.97 1.63 11.84
N ILE A 157 -2.81 2.27 11.72
CA ILE A 157 -2.64 3.71 12.02
C ILE A 157 -3.63 4.61 11.27
N GLU A 158 -3.86 4.36 9.98
CA GLU A 158 -4.76 5.19 9.18
C GLU A 158 -6.22 5.08 9.64
N ALA A 159 -6.66 3.87 10.03
CA ALA A 159 -8.00 3.65 10.57
C ALA A 159 -8.18 4.33 11.94
N ARG A 160 -7.12 4.39 12.76
CA ARG A 160 -7.11 5.14 14.03
C ARG A 160 -7.18 6.65 13.77
N VAL A 161 -6.35 7.15 12.87
CA VAL A 161 -6.27 8.59 12.54
C VAL A 161 -7.58 9.10 11.95
N ILE A 162 -8.21 8.38 11.02
CA ILE A 162 -9.50 8.82 10.46
C ILE A 162 -10.60 8.78 11.51
N ALA A 163 -10.65 7.76 12.36
CA ALA A 163 -11.63 7.67 13.44
C ALA A 163 -11.46 8.80 14.46
N TRP A 164 -10.21 9.14 14.80
CA TRP A 164 -9.88 10.24 15.70
C TRP A 164 -10.26 11.60 15.10
N LEU A 165 -9.84 11.89 13.86
CA LEU A 165 -10.18 13.14 13.18
C LEU A 165 -11.69 13.32 12.99
N ALA A 166 -12.41 12.25 12.65
CA ALA A 166 -13.85 12.29 12.47
C ALA A 166 -14.64 12.29 13.79
N GLY A 167 -14.04 11.88 14.90
CA GLY A 167 -14.75 11.66 16.17
C GLY A 167 -15.66 10.43 16.15
N GLU A 168 -15.27 9.36 15.44
CA GLU A 168 -16.03 8.11 15.36
C GLU A 168 -15.78 7.25 16.61
N GLN A 169 -16.59 7.46 17.66
CA GLN A 169 -16.31 6.96 19.01
C GLN A 169 -16.25 5.43 19.09
N TRP A 170 -17.16 4.71 18.43
CA TRP A 170 -17.21 3.25 18.54
C TRP A 170 -15.92 2.59 18.04
N ARG A 171 -15.29 3.17 17.01
CA ARG A 171 -14.00 2.70 16.50
C ARG A 171 -12.88 2.97 17.49
N GLN A 172 -12.87 4.17 18.06
CA GLN A 172 -11.91 4.54 19.10
C GLN A 172 -12.02 3.61 20.30
N ASP A 173 -13.23 3.24 20.71
CA ASP A 173 -13.47 2.30 21.81
C ASP A 173 -12.95 0.89 21.50
N VAL A 174 -13.16 0.40 20.27
CA VAL A 174 -12.60 -0.89 19.81
C VAL A 174 -11.08 -0.87 19.90
N PHE A 175 -10.46 0.20 19.40
CA PHE A 175 -9.02 0.39 19.44
C PHE A 175 -8.47 0.52 20.86
N ALA A 176 -9.17 1.21 21.76
CA ALA A 176 -8.79 1.37 23.17
C ALA A 176 -8.84 0.04 23.92
N LYS A 177 -9.78 -0.85 23.56
CA LYS A 177 -9.91 -2.20 24.12
C LYS A 177 -9.00 -3.24 23.47
N GLY A 178 -8.16 -2.85 22.50
CA GLY A 178 -7.29 -3.77 21.76
C GLY A 178 -8.04 -4.72 20.81
N GLY A 179 -9.28 -4.37 20.41
CA GLY A 179 -10.11 -5.21 19.55
C GLY A 179 -9.66 -5.20 18.08
N ASP A 180 -10.04 -6.26 17.36
CA ASP A 180 -9.83 -6.35 15.90
C ASP A 180 -10.85 -5.46 15.17
N ILE A 181 -10.37 -4.36 14.59
CA ILE A 181 -11.23 -3.40 13.88
C ILE A 181 -11.97 -4.03 12.70
N TYR A 182 -11.44 -5.06 12.05
CA TYR A 182 -12.10 -5.71 10.93
C TYR A 182 -13.28 -6.57 11.39
N CYS A 183 -13.13 -7.26 12.52
CA CYS A 183 -14.23 -7.96 13.19
C CYS A 183 -15.30 -6.94 13.64
N ALA A 184 -14.88 -5.86 14.30
CA ALA A 184 -15.81 -4.85 14.78
C ALA A 184 -16.57 -4.14 13.64
N SER A 185 -15.88 -3.80 12.54
CA SER A 185 -16.52 -3.25 11.33
C SER A 185 -17.52 -4.23 10.74
N ALA A 186 -17.15 -5.52 10.60
CA ALA A 186 -18.09 -6.54 10.12
C ALA A 186 -19.31 -6.66 11.05
N SER A 187 -19.10 -6.65 12.36
CA SER A 187 -20.21 -6.67 13.32
C SER A 187 -21.13 -5.47 13.22
N GLN A 188 -20.58 -4.27 13.05
CA GLN A 188 -21.37 -3.06 12.90
C GLN A 188 -22.15 -3.01 11.58
N MET A 189 -21.55 -3.53 10.51
CA MET A 189 -22.15 -3.57 9.17
C MET A 189 -23.27 -4.60 9.08
N PHE A 190 -23.02 -5.83 9.55
CA PHE A 190 -23.96 -6.95 9.40
C PHE A 190 -24.88 -7.15 10.62
N LYS A 191 -24.70 -6.35 11.68
CA LYS A 191 -25.49 -6.42 12.93
C LYS A 191 -25.45 -7.80 13.59
N VAL A 192 -24.32 -8.50 13.50
CA VAL A 192 -24.05 -9.80 14.11
C VAL A 192 -22.71 -9.80 14.85
N PRO A 193 -22.53 -10.58 15.93
CA PRO A 193 -21.22 -10.73 16.55
C PRO A 193 -20.24 -11.41 15.57
N VAL A 194 -19.01 -10.90 15.48
CA VAL A 194 -17.95 -11.42 14.63
C VAL A 194 -16.68 -11.57 15.46
N GLU A 195 -16.16 -12.78 15.52
CA GLU A 195 -14.90 -13.10 16.21
C GLU A 195 -13.94 -13.80 15.24
N LYS A 196 -12.66 -13.42 15.25
CA LYS A 196 -11.68 -13.85 14.24
C LYS A 196 -11.61 -15.37 14.03
N HIS A 197 -11.67 -16.13 15.13
CA HIS A 197 -11.65 -17.60 15.13
C HIS A 197 -12.90 -18.18 15.81
N GLY A 198 -14.04 -17.50 15.65
CA GLY A 198 -15.28 -17.86 16.33
C GLY A 198 -16.51 -17.54 15.49
N ILE A 199 -17.54 -17.05 16.18
CA ILE A 199 -18.85 -16.77 15.58
C ILE A 199 -18.68 -15.81 14.40
N ASN A 200 -19.21 -16.19 13.24
CA ASN A 200 -19.16 -15.42 11.99
C ASN A 200 -17.75 -14.99 11.54
N GLY A 201 -16.68 -15.70 11.90
CA GLY A 201 -15.30 -15.34 11.54
C GLY A 201 -15.06 -15.13 10.04
N HIS A 202 -15.83 -15.83 9.18
CA HIS A 202 -15.81 -15.64 7.73
C HIS A 202 -16.15 -14.20 7.28
N LEU A 203 -16.96 -13.46 8.07
CA LEU A 203 -17.32 -12.06 7.77
C LEU A 203 -16.17 -11.08 8.03
N ARG A 204 -15.15 -11.47 8.80
CA ARG A 204 -13.98 -10.62 9.05
C ARG A 204 -13.32 -10.18 7.76
N GLN A 205 -13.26 -11.05 6.76
CA GLN A 205 -12.69 -10.75 5.46
C GLN A 205 -13.49 -9.67 4.73
N LYS A 206 -14.82 -9.74 4.77
CA LYS A 206 -15.71 -8.68 4.24
C LYS A 206 -15.47 -7.35 4.98
N GLY A 207 -15.36 -7.39 6.31
CA GLY A 207 -15.01 -6.22 7.13
C GLY A 207 -13.66 -5.60 6.77
N LYS A 208 -12.63 -6.42 6.52
CA LYS A 208 -11.30 -5.96 6.10
C LYS A 208 -11.32 -5.24 4.75
N ILE A 209 -11.96 -5.83 3.74
CA ILE A 209 -12.04 -5.22 2.41
C ILE A 209 -12.81 -3.89 2.48
N ALA A 210 -13.94 -3.88 3.18
CA ALA A 210 -14.74 -2.68 3.36
C ALA A 210 -13.96 -1.56 4.06
N GLU A 211 -13.22 -1.90 5.12
CA GLU A 211 -12.38 -0.95 5.84
C GLU A 211 -11.33 -0.29 4.95
N LEU A 212 -10.64 -1.09 4.15
CA LEU A 212 -9.55 -0.61 3.28
C LEU A 212 -10.08 0.14 2.05
N ALA A 213 -11.23 -0.25 1.50
CA ALA A 213 -11.75 0.31 0.27
C ALA A 213 -12.62 1.56 0.50
N LEU A 214 -13.38 1.62 1.59
CA LEU A 214 -14.50 2.57 1.74
C LEU A 214 -14.16 3.78 2.60
N GLY A 215 -13.10 3.71 3.41
CA GLY A 215 -12.66 4.79 4.31
C GLY A 215 -12.42 6.15 3.66
N TYR A 216 -12.19 6.18 2.35
CA TYR A 216 -11.92 7.40 1.58
C TYR A 216 -12.87 7.58 0.40
N GLY A 217 -14.15 7.22 0.58
CA GLY A 217 -15.18 7.45 -0.44
C GLY A 217 -15.17 6.45 -1.58
N GLY A 218 -14.45 5.33 -1.43
CA GLY A 218 -14.56 4.21 -2.35
C GLY A 218 -16.00 3.71 -2.49
N SER A 219 -16.27 3.13 -3.65
CA SER A 219 -17.56 2.53 -4.00
C SER A 219 -17.31 1.14 -4.60
N VAL A 220 -18.30 0.57 -5.27
CA VAL A 220 -18.26 -0.75 -5.92
C VAL A 220 -16.96 -0.96 -6.73
N GLY A 221 -16.53 0.04 -7.51
CA GLY A 221 -15.30 -0.04 -8.28
C GLY A 221 -14.02 -0.24 -7.43
N ALA A 222 -13.95 0.39 -6.25
CA ALA A 222 -12.84 0.22 -5.32
C ALA A 222 -12.85 -1.17 -4.68
N LEU A 223 -14.03 -1.69 -4.33
CA LEU A 223 -14.19 -3.07 -3.84
C LEU A 223 -13.72 -4.09 -4.90
N LYS A 224 -14.15 -3.92 -6.15
CA LYS A 224 -13.70 -4.77 -7.27
C LYS A 224 -12.19 -4.73 -7.45
N ALA A 225 -11.58 -3.53 -7.40
CA ALA A 225 -10.12 -3.36 -7.52
C ALA A 225 -9.33 -4.00 -6.38
N MET A 226 -9.93 -4.10 -5.19
CA MET A 226 -9.35 -4.76 -4.01
C MET A 226 -9.58 -6.27 -3.98
N GLY A 227 -10.10 -6.87 -5.07
CA GLY A 227 -10.28 -8.31 -5.20
C GLY A 227 -11.53 -8.85 -4.52
N ALA A 228 -12.55 -8.03 -4.25
CA ALA A 228 -13.77 -8.49 -3.58
C ALA A 228 -14.42 -9.71 -4.27
N LEU A 229 -14.43 -9.72 -5.60
CA LEU A 229 -14.99 -10.84 -6.38
C LEU A 229 -14.16 -12.12 -6.25
N ASP A 230 -12.83 -11.99 -6.29
CA ASP A 230 -11.90 -13.12 -6.09
C ASP A 230 -12.01 -13.71 -4.67
N MET A 231 -12.56 -12.93 -3.73
CA MET A 231 -12.77 -13.30 -2.33
C MET A 231 -14.19 -13.85 -2.07
N GLY A 232 -14.96 -14.14 -3.14
CA GLY A 232 -16.27 -14.80 -3.07
C GLY A 232 -17.46 -13.86 -2.85
N LEU A 233 -17.29 -12.54 -2.95
CA LEU A 233 -18.42 -11.61 -2.99
C LEU A 233 -19.04 -11.57 -4.38
N THR A 234 -20.36 -11.54 -4.48
CA THR A 234 -21.05 -11.32 -5.76
C THR A 234 -21.14 -9.83 -6.09
N GLU A 235 -21.34 -9.49 -7.37
CA GLU A 235 -21.49 -8.08 -7.76
C GLU A 235 -22.70 -7.40 -7.09
N GLU A 236 -23.76 -8.17 -6.83
CA GLU A 236 -24.99 -7.73 -6.19
C GLU A 236 -24.80 -7.42 -4.70
N GLU A 237 -23.84 -8.08 -4.04
CA GLU A 237 -23.50 -7.82 -2.63
C GLU A 237 -22.71 -6.51 -2.44
N LEU A 238 -22.07 -5.98 -3.49
CA LEU A 238 -21.16 -4.84 -3.35
C LEU A 238 -21.85 -3.51 -3.00
N PRO A 239 -22.95 -3.09 -3.67
CA PRO A 239 -23.63 -1.86 -3.28
C PRO A 239 -24.16 -1.88 -1.83
N PRO A 240 -24.88 -2.93 -1.37
CA PRO A 240 -25.31 -3.03 0.04
C PRO A 240 -24.13 -2.96 1.02
N LEU A 241 -22.98 -3.52 0.67
CA LEU A 241 -21.78 -3.45 1.51
C LEU A 241 -21.27 -2.01 1.68
N VAL A 242 -21.28 -1.23 0.59
CA VAL A 242 -20.92 0.20 0.62
C VAL A 242 -21.86 0.96 1.56
N ASP A 243 -23.16 0.75 1.42
CA ASP A 243 -24.16 1.44 2.22
C ASP A 243 -24.09 1.06 3.70
N ALA A 244 -23.94 -0.24 4.00
CA ALA A 244 -23.77 -0.73 5.36
C ALA A 244 -22.54 -0.12 6.05
N TRP A 245 -21.41 -0.02 5.34
CA TRP A 245 -20.22 0.63 5.91
C TRP A 245 -20.46 2.11 6.18
N ARG A 246 -21.09 2.85 5.25
CA ARG A 246 -21.39 4.28 5.44
C ARG A 246 -22.36 4.52 6.60
N GLN A 247 -23.38 3.67 6.74
CA GLN A 247 -24.33 3.73 7.85
C GLN A 247 -23.67 3.40 9.20
N ALA A 248 -22.71 2.46 9.22
CA ALA A 248 -21.92 2.15 10.40
C ALA A 248 -20.90 3.25 10.76
N ASN A 249 -20.56 4.14 9.82
CA ASN A 249 -19.50 5.14 9.95
C ASN A 249 -19.97 6.58 9.65
N PRO A 250 -21.06 7.05 10.30
CA PRO A 250 -21.67 8.31 9.94
C PRO A 250 -20.75 9.50 10.21
N LYS A 251 -19.89 9.45 11.23
CA LYS A 251 -18.98 10.56 11.55
C LYS A 251 -17.88 10.68 10.51
N ILE A 252 -17.36 9.56 10.01
CA ILE A 252 -16.38 9.56 8.92
C ILE A 252 -16.99 10.12 7.63
N VAL A 253 -18.21 9.73 7.28
CA VAL A 253 -18.91 10.28 6.10
C VAL A 253 -19.18 11.78 6.26
N GLN A 254 -19.60 12.22 7.45
CA GLN A 254 -19.77 13.65 7.76
C GLN A 254 -18.44 14.41 7.63
N PHE A 255 -17.33 13.82 8.09
CA PHE A 255 -16.01 14.41 7.99
C PHE A 255 -15.58 14.62 6.53
N TRP A 256 -15.80 13.65 5.65
CA TRP A 256 -15.52 13.81 4.20
C TRP A 256 -16.18 15.05 3.62
N TRP A 257 -17.48 15.23 3.86
CA TRP A 257 -18.23 16.34 3.30
C TRP A 257 -18.02 17.66 4.05
N ALA A 258 -17.64 17.61 5.33
CA ALA A 258 -17.19 18.79 6.05
C ALA A 258 -15.88 19.34 5.47
N VAL A 259 -14.92 18.45 5.15
CA VAL A 259 -13.69 18.81 4.45
C VAL A 259 -13.97 19.35 3.07
N ASP A 260 -14.86 18.70 2.30
CA ASP A 260 -15.26 19.16 0.97
C ASP A 260 -15.78 20.61 1.01
N ARG A 261 -16.77 20.89 1.86
CA ARG A 261 -17.33 22.23 2.05
C ARG A 261 -16.28 23.24 2.49
N ALA A 262 -15.42 22.88 3.46
CA ALA A 262 -14.38 23.77 3.96
C ALA A 262 -13.40 24.17 2.85
N VAL A 263 -12.96 23.20 2.03
CA VAL A 263 -12.09 23.46 0.89
C VAL A 263 -12.79 24.31 -0.18
N MET A 264 -14.02 23.95 -0.55
CA MET A 264 -14.81 24.69 -1.55
C MET A 264 -15.00 26.15 -1.14
N ASP A 265 -15.38 26.41 0.11
CA ASP A 265 -15.54 27.76 0.65
C ASP A 265 -14.21 28.52 0.69
N ALA A 266 -13.12 27.88 1.14
CA ALA A 266 -11.79 28.49 1.17
C ALA A 266 -11.36 28.94 -0.23
N VAL A 267 -11.45 28.05 -1.23
CA VAL A 267 -11.03 28.33 -2.61
C VAL A 267 -11.92 29.39 -3.27
N THR A 268 -13.24 29.30 -3.10
CA THR A 268 -14.20 30.22 -3.73
C THR A 268 -14.09 31.62 -3.17
N ARG A 269 -14.05 31.75 -1.84
CA ARG A 269 -14.02 33.05 -1.15
C ARG A 269 -12.61 33.58 -0.92
N LYS A 270 -11.57 32.82 -1.34
CA LYS A 270 -10.15 33.12 -1.12
C LYS A 270 -9.86 33.44 0.36
N THR A 271 -10.37 32.59 1.23
CA THR A 271 -10.33 32.80 2.69
C THR A 271 -9.73 31.60 3.41
N THR A 272 -9.70 31.68 4.73
CA THR A 272 -9.36 30.55 5.60
C THR A 272 -10.62 29.99 6.25
N THR A 273 -10.82 28.69 6.13
CA THR A 273 -11.88 27.93 6.82
C THR A 273 -11.26 26.90 7.74
N LYS A 274 -12.06 26.32 8.65
CA LYS A 274 -11.59 25.33 9.62
C LYS A 274 -12.68 24.27 9.85
N THR A 275 -12.28 23.01 9.96
CA THR A 275 -13.14 21.93 10.44
C THR A 275 -12.31 20.83 11.08
N HIS A 276 -12.82 20.17 12.12
CA HIS A 276 -12.15 19.03 12.79
C HIS A 276 -10.67 19.29 13.17
N GLY A 277 -10.37 20.51 13.63
CA GLY A 277 -9.00 20.90 13.99
C GLY A 277 -8.04 21.18 12.82
N ILE A 278 -8.51 21.06 11.57
CA ILE A 278 -7.73 21.27 10.35
C ILE A 278 -8.07 22.64 9.74
N LEU A 279 -7.07 23.40 9.33
CA LEU A 279 -7.26 24.69 8.65
C LEU A 279 -7.08 24.55 7.14
N PHE A 280 -7.92 25.25 6.38
CA PHE A 280 -7.89 25.29 4.92
C PHE A 280 -7.75 26.75 4.49
N SER A 281 -6.61 27.14 3.94
CA SER A 281 -6.30 28.52 3.59
C SER A 281 -6.02 28.65 2.10
N ALA A 282 -6.87 29.39 1.38
CA ALA A 282 -6.62 29.72 -0.02
C ALA A 282 -5.99 31.12 -0.13
N ARG A 283 -4.70 31.15 -0.45
CA ARG A 283 -3.91 32.39 -0.55
C ARG A 283 -2.80 32.24 -1.58
N ASN A 284 -2.40 33.35 -2.21
CA ASN A 284 -1.27 33.40 -3.16
C ASN A 284 -1.35 32.33 -4.27
N GLY A 285 -2.56 32.04 -4.77
CA GLY A 285 -2.77 31.02 -5.80
C GLY A 285 -2.53 29.58 -5.34
N MET A 286 -2.50 29.33 -4.02
CA MET A 286 -2.39 27.99 -3.43
C MET A 286 -3.52 27.74 -2.44
N LEU A 287 -3.91 26.48 -2.30
CA LEU A 287 -4.67 26.00 -1.16
C LEU A 287 -3.70 25.26 -0.24
N PHE A 288 -3.66 25.69 1.02
CA PHE A 288 -2.94 25.02 2.09
C PHE A 288 -3.92 24.31 3.01
N ILE A 289 -3.66 23.05 3.30
CA ILE A 289 -4.34 22.28 4.34
C ILE A 289 -3.37 22.10 5.50
N THR A 290 -3.59 22.79 6.60
CA THR A 290 -2.75 22.73 7.80
C THR A 290 -3.24 21.61 8.71
N LEU A 291 -2.41 20.58 8.86
CA LEU A 291 -2.65 19.42 9.71
C LEU A 291 -2.54 19.79 11.20
N PRO A 292 -3.04 18.94 12.12
CA PRO A 292 -2.86 19.16 13.57
C PRO A 292 -1.40 19.31 14.00
N SER A 293 -0.47 18.68 13.27
CA SER A 293 0.99 18.82 13.46
C SER A 293 1.55 20.21 13.10
N GLY A 294 0.73 21.09 12.49
CA GLY A 294 1.14 22.37 11.91
C GLY A 294 1.71 22.25 10.49
N ARG A 295 1.92 21.04 9.96
CA ARG A 295 2.42 20.84 8.59
C ARG A 295 1.36 21.19 7.55
N ASN A 296 1.79 21.81 6.45
CA ASN A 296 0.91 22.17 5.34
C ASN A 296 0.98 21.17 4.19
N LEU A 297 -0.19 20.75 3.68
CA LEU A 297 -0.33 20.15 2.36
C LEU A 297 -0.67 21.25 1.36
N ALA A 298 0.05 21.31 0.23
CA ALA A 298 -0.09 22.39 -0.74
C ALA A 298 -0.72 21.89 -2.05
N TYR A 299 -1.68 22.66 -2.56
CA TYR A 299 -2.38 22.43 -3.82
C TYR A 299 -2.25 23.69 -4.69
N VAL A 300 -1.67 23.55 -5.88
CA VAL A 300 -1.27 24.67 -6.74
C VAL A 300 -2.44 25.10 -7.64
N LYS A 301 -2.72 26.40 -7.70
CA LYS A 301 -3.80 27.01 -8.52
C LYS A 301 -5.13 26.26 -8.40
N PRO A 302 -5.66 26.12 -7.16
CA PRO A 302 -6.94 25.47 -6.93
C PRO A 302 -8.05 26.32 -7.55
N ARG A 303 -9.03 25.67 -8.18
CA ARG A 303 -10.27 26.30 -8.66
C ARG A 303 -11.40 25.29 -8.70
N ILE A 304 -12.64 25.77 -8.69
CA ILE A 304 -13.79 24.93 -8.98
C ILE A 304 -13.68 24.48 -10.44
N GLY A 305 -13.85 23.19 -10.65
CA GLY A 305 -13.97 22.57 -11.97
C GLY A 305 -15.02 21.47 -11.93
N GLU A 306 -15.05 20.69 -12.99
CA GLU A 306 -16.00 19.60 -13.18
C GLU A 306 -15.25 18.27 -13.12
N ASN A 307 -15.79 17.30 -12.38
CA ASN A 307 -15.23 15.96 -12.34
C ASN A 307 -15.67 15.15 -13.57
N LYS A 308 -15.14 13.94 -13.73
CA LYS A 308 -15.48 13.04 -14.84
C LYS A 308 -16.96 12.59 -14.90
N PHE A 309 -17.74 12.90 -13.88
CA PHE A 309 -19.16 12.57 -13.77
C PHE A 309 -20.08 13.80 -13.85
N GLY A 310 -19.54 14.97 -14.22
CA GLY A 310 -20.30 16.21 -14.34
C GLY A 310 -20.55 16.96 -13.02
N GLY A 311 -20.01 16.48 -11.91
CA GLY A 311 -20.15 17.12 -10.60
C GLY A 311 -19.11 18.21 -10.35
N SER A 312 -19.49 19.27 -9.64
CA SER A 312 -18.53 20.29 -9.18
C SER A 312 -17.49 19.68 -8.22
N CYS A 313 -16.23 20.00 -8.44
CA CYS A 313 -15.11 19.55 -7.60
C CYS A 313 -13.98 20.59 -7.57
N ILE A 314 -12.95 20.33 -6.77
CA ILE A 314 -11.74 21.14 -6.78
C ILE A 314 -10.74 20.56 -7.76
N THR A 315 -10.24 21.40 -8.67
CA THR A 315 -9.14 21.06 -9.56
C THR A 315 -7.90 21.87 -9.22
N TYR A 316 -6.72 21.29 -9.37
CA TYR A 316 -5.43 21.93 -9.07
C TYR A 316 -4.33 21.39 -10.01
N GLU A 317 -3.21 22.11 -10.11
CA GLU A 317 -2.05 21.68 -10.88
C GLU A 317 -1.14 20.76 -10.06
N GLY A 318 -0.68 19.67 -10.68
CA GLY A 318 0.17 18.69 -10.05
C GLY A 318 0.82 17.72 -11.02
N ILE A 319 1.74 16.90 -10.51
CA ILE A 319 2.33 15.81 -11.29
C ILE A 319 1.36 14.63 -11.27
N GLY A 320 0.90 14.25 -12.45
CA GLY A 320 -0.01 13.14 -12.69
C GLY A 320 0.65 11.77 -12.80
N GLY A 321 -0.16 10.76 -13.15
CA GLY A 321 0.31 9.39 -13.38
C GLY A 321 1.32 9.28 -14.53
N THR A 322 1.25 10.20 -15.49
CA THR A 322 2.18 10.31 -16.63
C THR A 322 3.51 10.98 -16.27
N LYS A 323 3.73 11.33 -14.98
CA LYS A 323 4.86 12.12 -14.48
C LYS A 323 5.00 13.51 -15.13
N LYS A 324 3.95 14.01 -15.78
CA LYS A 324 3.87 15.36 -16.33
C LYS A 324 2.99 16.24 -15.45
N TRP A 325 3.20 17.56 -15.54
CA TRP A 325 2.29 18.52 -14.95
C TRP A 325 0.95 18.48 -15.69
N GLU A 326 -0.11 18.24 -14.94
CA GLU A 326 -1.48 18.22 -15.43
C GLU A 326 -2.43 18.79 -14.38
N ARG A 327 -3.68 19.00 -14.79
CA ARG A 327 -4.73 19.43 -13.89
C ARG A 327 -5.42 18.20 -13.32
N LEU A 328 -5.36 18.06 -12.00
CA LEU A 328 -5.91 16.96 -11.24
C LEU A 328 -7.19 17.41 -10.53
N ASP A 329 -8.12 16.49 -10.36
CA ASP A 329 -9.34 16.68 -9.57
C ASP A 329 -9.19 16.08 -8.15
N SER A 330 -9.89 16.67 -7.20
CA SER A 330 -10.08 16.15 -5.85
C SER A 330 -11.40 16.62 -5.27
N TYR A 331 -11.84 15.87 -4.27
CA TYR A 331 -13.13 16.00 -3.59
C TYR A 331 -12.94 15.55 -2.13
N GLY A 332 -13.90 15.85 -1.26
CA GLY A 332 -13.82 15.63 0.19
C GLY A 332 -13.09 14.36 0.63
N PRO A 333 -13.58 13.16 0.28
CA PRO A 333 -12.93 11.89 0.61
C PRO A 333 -11.46 11.78 0.19
N LYS A 334 -11.08 12.26 -1.01
CA LYS A 334 -9.67 12.26 -1.48
C LYS A 334 -8.80 13.29 -0.74
N PHE A 335 -9.36 14.41 -0.29
CA PHE A 335 -8.66 15.30 0.64
C PHE A 335 -8.47 14.65 2.01
N VAL A 336 -9.50 13.95 2.52
CA VAL A 336 -9.41 13.20 3.77
C VAL A 336 -8.35 12.10 3.70
N GLU A 337 -8.26 11.35 2.60
CA GLU A 337 -7.19 10.38 2.37
C GLU A 337 -5.81 11.04 2.53
N ASN A 338 -5.59 12.16 1.84
CA ASN A 338 -4.31 12.88 1.92
C ASN A 338 -4.01 13.35 3.35
N ILE A 339 -5.01 13.88 4.05
CA ILE A 339 -4.89 14.34 5.44
C ILE A 339 -4.53 13.18 6.37
N VAL A 340 -5.19 12.04 6.25
CA VAL A 340 -4.98 10.86 7.11
C VAL A 340 -3.62 10.24 6.86
N GLN A 341 -3.25 10.03 5.59
CA GLN A 341 -1.93 9.49 5.23
C GLN A 341 -0.79 10.43 5.65
N ALA A 342 -1.00 11.74 5.52
CA ALA A 342 -0.04 12.75 5.93
C ALA A 342 0.10 12.82 7.46
N THR A 343 -1.01 12.79 8.20
CA THR A 343 -0.99 12.76 9.67
C THR A 343 -0.31 11.50 10.19
N SER A 344 -0.60 10.34 9.59
CA SER A 344 0.06 9.07 9.93
C SER A 344 1.57 9.13 9.70
N ARG A 345 2.00 9.78 8.61
CA ARG A 345 3.42 10.04 8.34
C ARG A 345 4.05 10.97 9.38
N ASP A 346 3.31 11.96 9.86
CA ASP A 346 3.82 12.88 10.89
C ASP A 346 4.01 12.17 12.23
N ILE A 347 3.08 11.29 12.61
CA ILE A 347 3.23 10.41 13.77
C ILE A 347 4.50 9.57 13.61
N LEU A 348 4.70 8.89 12.47
CA LEU A 348 5.94 8.15 12.25
C LEU A 348 7.21 9.02 12.38
N CYS A 349 7.18 10.25 11.87
CA CYS A 349 8.27 11.20 12.02
C CYS A 349 8.58 11.52 13.48
N TYR A 350 7.56 11.77 14.30
CA TYR A 350 7.74 12.00 15.73
C TYR A 350 8.28 10.74 16.43
N ALA A 351 7.81 9.55 16.07
CA ALA A 351 8.33 8.29 16.60
C ALA A 351 9.83 8.11 16.27
N MET A 352 10.22 8.41 15.02
CA MET A 352 11.64 8.42 14.61
C MET A 352 12.48 9.42 15.41
N GLN A 353 11.92 10.59 15.76
CA GLN A 353 12.62 11.58 16.60
C GLN A 353 12.77 11.11 18.05
N THR A 354 11.76 10.44 18.60
CA THR A 354 11.83 9.80 19.93
C THR A 354 12.91 8.73 19.94
N LEU A 355 12.98 7.92 18.88
CA LEU A 355 13.94 6.84 18.69
C LEU A 355 15.25 7.28 18.02
N ARG A 356 15.56 8.58 17.97
CA ARG A 356 16.75 9.11 17.25
C ARG A 356 18.11 8.61 17.72
N ARG A 357 18.16 7.98 18.91
CA ARG A 357 19.37 7.36 19.47
C ARG A 357 19.51 5.88 19.11
N CYS A 358 18.51 5.30 18.48
CA CYS A 358 18.55 3.95 17.94
C CYS A 358 19.04 3.99 16.48
N ASP A 359 19.66 2.89 16.03
CA ASP A 359 20.05 2.74 14.62
C ASP A 359 18.83 2.37 13.78
N ILE A 360 18.00 3.36 13.42
CA ILE A 360 16.89 3.18 12.47
C ILE A 360 17.48 2.93 11.09
N VAL A 361 17.43 1.68 10.62
CA VAL A 361 18.08 1.26 9.36
C VAL A 361 17.13 1.27 8.17
N MET A 362 15.83 1.09 8.40
CA MET A 362 14.80 1.22 7.37
C MET A 362 13.43 1.45 7.98
N HIS A 363 12.46 1.78 7.14
CA HIS A 363 11.05 1.90 7.51
C HIS A 363 10.15 1.46 6.35
N ILE A 364 9.04 0.78 6.64
CA ILE A 364 8.11 0.26 5.63
C ILE A 364 6.75 0.84 5.92
N HIS A 365 6.38 1.88 5.17
CA HIS A 365 5.18 2.68 5.46
C HIS A 365 5.20 3.21 6.89
N ASP A 366 4.42 2.61 7.78
CA ASP A 366 4.23 2.87 9.21
C ASP A 366 5.08 1.99 10.15
N GLU A 367 5.86 1.07 9.58
CA GLU A 367 6.79 0.19 10.28
C GLU A 367 8.19 0.83 10.39
N LEU A 368 8.83 0.67 11.55
CA LEU A 368 10.23 0.99 11.79
C LEU A 368 11.04 -0.30 11.96
N VAL A 369 12.24 -0.32 11.38
CA VAL A 369 13.22 -1.40 11.56
C VAL A 369 14.48 -0.80 12.16
N ILE A 370 14.79 -1.27 13.36
CA ILE A 370 15.94 -0.84 14.15
C ILE A 370 16.95 -1.98 14.20
N GLU A 371 18.21 -1.67 13.91
CA GLU A 371 19.33 -2.58 14.14
C GLU A 371 19.83 -2.36 15.58
N ALA A 372 19.68 -3.35 16.45
CA ALA A 372 19.95 -3.20 17.88
C ALA A 372 20.76 -4.35 18.46
N ASP A 373 21.39 -4.11 19.61
CA ASP A 373 22.00 -5.17 20.40
C ASP A 373 20.95 -6.24 20.78
N THR A 374 21.40 -7.49 20.90
CA THR A 374 20.52 -8.62 21.23
C THR A 374 19.77 -8.44 22.56
N SER A 375 20.30 -7.65 23.50
CA SER A 375 19.69 -7.35 24.80
C SER A 375 18.54 -6.35 24.74
N VAL A 376 18.40 -5.56 23.67
CA VAL A 376 17.33 -4.55 23.56
C VAL A 376 15.97 -5.21 23.42
N SER A 377 15.01 -4.81 24.25
CA SER A 377 13.64 -5.34 24.23
C SER A 377 12.78 -4.71 23.12
N LEU A 378 12.04 -5.53 22.39
CA LEU A 378 11.00 -5.07 21.45
C LEU A 378 9.95 -4.23 22.16
N GLN A 379 9.52 -4.64 23.36
CA GLN A 379 8.51 -3.91 24.14
C GLN A 379 8.99 -2.50 24.47
N ALA A 380 10.25 -2.32 24.84
CA ALA A 380 10.80 -1.00 25.14
C ALA A 380 10.80 -0.07 23.92
N ILE A 381 11.05 -0.61 22.72
CA ILE A 381 10.96 0.14 21.46
C ILE A 381 9.50 0.51 21.17
N CYS A 382 8.56 -0.43 21.31
CA CYS A 382 7.13 -0.16 21.13
C CYS A 382 6.61 0.91 22.11
N GLU A 383 7.04 0.87 23.37
CA GLU A 383 6.68 1.87 24.39
C GLU A 383 7.25 3.26 24.10
N GLN A 384 8.41 3.35 23.42
CA GLN A 384 8.93 4.64 22.97
C GLN A 384 8.20 5.13 21.72
N MET A 385 7.89 4.23 20.79
CA MET A 385 7.13 4.51 19.57
C MET A 385 5.68 4.95 19.87
N SER A 386 5.10 4.60 21.02
CA SER A 386 3.74 4.99 21.40
C SER A 386 3.62 6.34 22.11
N ARG A 387 4.73 6.99 22.51
CA ARG A 387 4.75 8.31 23.20
C ARG A 387 4.56 9.51 22.26
N THR A 388 3.99 9.24 21.10
CA THR A 388 4.14 10.05 19.87
C THR A 388 2.96 10.98 19.64
#